data_AF-A0A0L8G5V6-F1
#
_entry.id   AF-A0A0L8G5V6-F1
#
_cell.length_a   1.000
_cell.length_b   1.000
_cell.length_c   1.000
_cell.angle_alpha   90.00
_cell.angle_beta   90.00
_cell.angle_gamma   90.00
#
_symmetry.space_group_name_H-M   'P 1'
#
loop_
_entity.id
_entity.type
_entity.pdbx_description
1 polymer ?
#
loop_
_entity_poly.entity_id
_entity_poly.type
_entity_poly.pdbx_seq_one_letter_code
_entity_poly.pdbx_strand_id
1 'polypeptide(L)'
;MSPKAIALCIGAVMAVAIIATLLATSMKKLQTYEVGLIYNKITKKLHDNPKFEGLHLGPPGFSFIIFPNVYQTKTFNGIMCLNQNGVRIILDVSCQFKIQLHSMKKVIKEFKDFEGLKRVNNIRRPKPYEKAIREKERAREDILVAKQERPKQLIEAETKMKEAIAVSNITLEKARSRARIKKKQAEAEASAIIIQYQKEAESLQNVLSSEGLNYTNEGFLQYMAIRIISSLNSPLHVGMNLPENPNLIPFRVLPPPIQ
;
A
#
# COMPACT_ATOMS: atom_id res chain seq x y z
N MET A 1 -58.28 61.95 -15.90
CA MET A 1 -57.86 61.48 -17.24
C MET A 1 -58.58 60.18 -17.54
N SER A 2 -59.14 60.03 -18.74
CA SER A 2 -59.78 58.77 -19.12
C SER A 2 -58.74 57.63 -19.10
N PRO A 3 -59.09 56.40 -18.70
CA PRO A 3 -58.16 55.28 -18.65
C PRO A 3 -57.47 55.02 -20.00
N LYS A 4 -58.13 55.39 -21.11
CA LYS A 4 -57.59 55.35 -22.47
C LYS A 4 -56.43 56.33 -22.70
N ALA A 5 -56.47 57.53 -22.10
CA ALA A 5 -55.40 58.52 -22.22
C ALA A 5 -54.14 58.12 -21.45
N ILE A 6 -54.29 57.50 -20.27
CA ILE A 6 -53.15 57.00 -19.46
C ILE A 6 -52.45 55.84 -20.19
N ALA A 7 -53.22 54.91 -20.76
CA ALA A 7 -52.66 53.80 -21.55
C ALA A 7 -51.88 54.28 -22.78
N LEU A 8 -52.36 55.32 -23.47
CA LEU A 8 -51.69 55.88 -24.64
C LEU A 8 -50.36 56.58 -24.29
N CYS A 9 -50.32 57.32 -23.17
CA CYS A 9 -49.08 57.93 -22.69
C CYS A 9 -48.04 56.89 -22.27
N ILE A 10 -48.45 55.83 -21.56
CA ILE A 10 -47.53 54.74 -21.17
C ILE A 10 -47.00 54.02 -22.41
N GLY A 11 -47.86 53.75 -23.41
CA GLY A 11 -47.44 53.16 -24.68
C GLY A 11 -46.43 54.01 -25.43
N ALA A 12 -46.62 55.33 -25.49
CA ALA A 12 -45.68 56.25 -26.13
C ALA A 12 -44.32 56.28 -25.42
N VAL A 13 -44.30 56.32 -24.08
CA VAL A 13 -43.04 56.31 -23.29
C VAL A 13 -42.28 55.00 -23.49
N MET A 14 -42.98 53.86 -23.49
CA MET A 14 -42.37 52.55 -23.74
C MET A 14 -41.81 52.43 -25.15
N ALA A 15 -42.51 52.95 -26.17
CA ALA A 15 -42.03 52.96 -27.55
C ALA A 15 -40.73 53.77 -27.68
N VAL A 16 -40.66 54.96 -27.08
CA VAL A 16 -39.46 55.81 -27.10
C VAL A 16 -38.30 55.13 -26.36
N ALA A 17 -38.55 54.49 -25.22
CA ALA A 17 -37.52 53.75 -24.48
C ALA A 17 -36.95 52.56 -25.28
N ILE A 18 -37.80 51.84 -26.00
CA ILE A 18 -37.38 50.73 -26.89
C ILE A 18 -36.54 51.26 -28.05
N ILE A 19 -36.94 52.37 -28.67
CA ILE A 19 -36.17 52.98 -29.77
C ILE A 19 -34.79 53.46 -29.27
N ALA A 20 -34.74 54.11 -28.11
CA ALA A 20 -33.49 54.57 -27.52
C ALA A 20 -32.53 53.41 -27.17
N THR A 21 -33.05 52.31 -26.63
CA THR A 21 -32.23 51.11 -26.32
C THR A 21 -31.74 50.39 -27.57
N LEU A 22 -32.55 50.34 -28.63
CA LEU A 22 -32.13 49.81 -29.94
C LEU A 22 -31.01 50.64 -30.57
N LEU A 23 -31.12 51.98 -30.51
CA LEU A 23 -30.08 52.88 -31.01
C LEU A 23 -28.79 52.77 -30.20
N ALA A 24 -28.88 52.73 -28.87
CA ALA A 24 -27.72 52.56 -27.99
C ALA A 24 -26.99 51.23 -28.24
N THR A 25 -27.73 50.16 -28.54
CA THR A 25 -27.14 48.84 -28.86
C THR A 25 -26.66 48.69 -30.30
N SER A 26 -26.99 49.67 -31.17
CA SER A 26 -26.65 49.72 -32.60
C SER A 26 -25.41 50.59 -32.89
N MET A 27 -24.88 51.33 -31.92
CA MET A 27 -23.70 52.18 -32.09
C MET A 27 -22.49 51.63 -31.33
N LYS A 28 -21.38 51.41 -32.03
CA LYS A 28 -20.10 51.01 -31.41
C LYS A 28 -18.93 51.76 -32.03
N LYS A 29 -17.94 52.10 -31.21
CA LYS A 29 -16.73 52.84 -31.61
C LYS A 29 -15.51 51.92 -31.63
N LEU A 30 -14.66 52.07 -32.64
CA LEU A 30 -13.30 51.52 -32.69
C LEU A 30 -12.27 52.61 -32.40
N GLN A 31 -11.19 52.23 -31.71
CA GLN A 31 -10.05 53.11 -31.45
C GLN A 31 -9.07 53.17 -32.64
N THR A 32 -8.20 54.18 -32.65
CA THR A 32 -7.27 54.52 -33.76
C THR A 32 -6.27 53.40 -34.14
N TYR A 33 -5.99 52.46 -33.23
CA TYR A 33 -5.03 51.38 -33.49
C TYR A 33 -5.69 50.00 -33.57
N GLU A 34 -7.00 49.98 -33.73
CA GLU A 34 -7.81 48.78 -33.71
C GLU A 34 -8.45 48.53 -35.07
N VAL A 35 -8.46 47.26 -35.47
CA VAL A 35 -9.26 46.79 -36.60
C VAL A 35 -10.27 45.78 -36.06
N GLY A 36 -11.51 45.90 -36.52
CA GLY A 36 -12.62 45.09 -36.03
C GLY A 36 -13.37 44.42 -37.17
N LEU A 37 -13.79 43.18 -36.95
CA LEU A 37 -14.80 42.54 -37.79
C LEU A 37 -16.14 42.52 -37.08
N ILE A 38 -17.20 42.87 -37.82
CA ILE A 38 -18.57 42.90 -37.31
C ILE A 38 -19.04 41.46 -37.13
N TYR A 39 -19.39 41.11 -35.89
CA TYR A 39 -20.04 39.86 -35.53
C TYR A 39 -21.46 40.13 -35.05
N ASN A 40 -22.42 39.50 -35.72
CA ASN A 40 -23.81 39.58 -35.31
C ASN A 40 -24.12 38.43 -34.32
N LYS A 41 -24.47 38.78 -33.09
CA LYS A 41 -24.76 37.79 -32.02
C LYS A 41 -26.04 36.98 -32.29
N ILE A 42 -27.02 37.60 -32.95
CA ILE A 42 -28.33 37.00 -33.21
C ILE A 42 -28.22 36.03 -34.40
N THR A 43 -27.68 36.50 -35.54
CA THR A 43 -27.57 35.67 -36.75
C THR A 43 -26.34 34.77 -36.77
N LYS A 44 -25.42 34.91 -35.80
CA LYS A 44 -24.14 34.20 -35.69
C LYS A 44 -23.27 34.32 -36.95
N LYS A 45 -23.42 35.42 -37.71
CA LYS A 45 -22.65 35.69 -38.94
C LYS A 45 -21.50 36.66 -38.64
N LEU A 46 -20.34 36.31 -39.16
CA LEU A 46 -19.16 37.18 -39.22
C LEU A 46 -19.11 37.84 -40.59
N HIS A 47 -19.04 39.16 -40.63
CA HIS A 47 -18.87 39.91 -41.87
C HIS A 47 -17.41 39.88 -42.32
N ASP A 48 -17.18 40.01 -43.63
CA ASP A 48 -15.85 39.85 -44.24
C ASP A 48 -15.08 41.16 -44.39
N ASN A 49 -15.77 42.28 -44.21
CA ASN A 49 -15.20 43.61 -44.41
C ASN A 49 -14.62 44.14 -43.09
N PRO A 50 -13.29 44.28 -42.97
CA PRO A 50 -12.68 44.88 -41.79
C PRO A 50 -13.11 46.35 -41.66
N LYS A 51 -13.41 46.74 -40.42
CA LYS A 51 -13.73 48.12 -40.06
C LYS A 51 -12.56 48.72 -39.30
N PHE A 52 -12.20 49.94 -39.70
CA PHE A 52 -11.13 50.74 -39.10
C PHE A 52 -11.70 51.67 -38.03
N GLU A 53 -10.87 52.59 -37.54
CA GLU A 53 -11.25 53.55 -36.51
C GLU A 53 -12.53 54.32 -36.84
N GLY A 54 -13.23 54.73 -35.78
CA GLY A 54 -14.43 55.55 -35.89
C GLY A 54 -15.68 54.88 -35.36
N LEU A 55 -16.80 55.58 -35.56
CA LEU A 55 -18.11 55.19 -35.09
C LEU A 55 -18.83 54.40 -36.18
N HIS A 56 -19.27 53.18 -35.85
CA HIS A 56 -19.95 52.30 -36.77
C HIS A 56 -21.36 52.00 -36.25
N LEU A 57 -22.33 52.11 -37.16
CA LEU A 57 -23.71 51.69 -36.96
C LEU A 57 -23.88 50.26 -37.47
N GLY A 58 -24.55 49.43 -36.68
CA GLY A 58 -24.77 48.03 -37.00
C GLY A 58 -26.16 47.54 -36.62
N PRO A 59 -26.48 46.29 -36.97
CA PRO A 59 -27.71 45.64 -36.51
C PRO A 59 -27.78 45.67 -34.97
N PRO A 60 -28.97 45.80 -34.37
CA PRO A 60 -29.09 45.86 -32.91
C PRO A 60 -28.42 44.64 -32.24
N GLY A 61 -27.54 44.90 -31.27
CA GLY A 61 -26.84 43.86 -30.51
C GLY A 61 -25.60 43.26 -31.18
N PHE A 62 -25.09 43.83 -32.28
CA PHE A 62 -23.81 43.40 -32.87
C PHE A 62 -22.61 43.67 -31.94
N SER A 63 -21.48 43.02 -32.20
CA SER A 63 -20.21 43.23 -31.50
C SER A 63 -19.04 43.23 -32.48
N PHE A 64 -18.02 44.02 -32.16
CA PHE A 64 -16.74 43.96 -32.85
C PHE A 64 -15.86 42.90 -32.21
N ILE A 65 -15.23 42.09 -33.05
CA ILE A 65 -14.07 41.28 -32.66
C ILE A 65 -12.84 42.09 -33.06
N ILE A 66 -12.09 42.55 -32.06
CA ILE A 66 -11.07 43.58 -32.20
C ILE A 66 -9.67 42.96 -32.18
N PHE A 67 -8.81 43.44 -33.07
CA PHE A 67 -7.39 43.14 -33.09
C PHE A 67 -6.57 44.43 -33.27
N PRO A 68 -5.37 44.50 -32.70
CA PRO A 68 -4.47 45.62 -32.95
C PRO A 68 -3.98 45.63 -34.40
N ASN A 69 -3.99 46.80 -35.04
CA ASN A 69 -3.41 47.03 -36.38
C ASN A 69 -1.94 47.51 -36.31
N VAL A 70 -1.31 47.33 -35.14
CA VAL A 70 0.08 47.67 -34.86
C VAL A 70 0.88 46.40 -34.58
N TYR A 71 2.20 46.49 -34.75
CA TYR A 71 3.09 45.37 -34.42
C TYR A 71 3.05 45.09 -32.92
N GLN A 72 2.87 43.81 -32.58
CA GLN A 72 2.85 43.32 -31.21
C GLN A 72 4.06 42.43 -30.99
N THR A 73 4.78 42.67 -29.89
CA THR A 73 5.92 41.84 -29.50
C THR A 73 5.46 40.76 -28.53
N LYS A 74 5.82 39.51 -28.80
CA LYS A 74 5.70 38.40 -27.87
C LYS A 74 7.07 37.86 -27.54
N THR A 75 7.36 37.81 -26.25
CA THR A 75 8.58 37.22 -25.70
C THR A 75 8.28 35.81 -25.22
N PHE A 76 9.16 34.89 -25.54
CA PHE A 76 9.16 33.51 -25.07
C PHE A 76 10.45 33.30 -24.31
N ASN A 77 10.35 33.23 -22.99
CA ASN A 77 11.51 33.10 -22.12
C ASN A 77 11.63 31.66 -21.61
N GLY A 78 12.86 31.18 -21.44
CA GLY A 78 13.11 29.89 -20.82
C GLY A 78 12.79 28.70 -21.73
N ILE A 79 12.83 28.85 -23.05
CA ILE A 79 12.62 27.72 -23.97
C ILE A 79 13.84 26.81 -23.89
N MET A 80 13.69 25.67 -23.22
CA MET A 80 14.73 24.64 -23.18
C MET A 80 14.75 23.86 -24.49
N CYS A 81 15.87 23.93 -25.21
CA CYS A 81 16.09 23.12 -26.41
C CYS A 81 17.51 22.54 -26.46
N LEU A 82 17.75 21.67 -27.42
CA LEU A 82 19.06 21.07 -27.68
C LEU A 82 19.61 21.68 -28.96
N ASN A 83 20.87 22.09 -28.94
CA ASN A 83 21.60 22.43 -30.16
C ASN A 83 21.84 21.14 -30.98
N GLN A 84 22.19 21.27 -32.26
CA GLN A 84 22.51 20.16 -33.19
C GLN A 84 23.49 19.15 -32.59
N ASN A 85 24.39 19.60 -31.70
CA ASN A 85 25.39 18.78 -31.03
C ASN A 85 24.91 18.15 -29.69
N GLY A 86 23.61 18.24 -29.36
CA GLY A 86 23.03 17.65 -28.16
C GLY A 86 23.27 18.41 -26.85
N VAL A 87 23.78 19.65 -26.93
CA VAL A 87 23.98 20.53 -25.76
C VAL A 87 22.68 21.24 -25.41
N ARG A 88 22.31 21.25 -24.13
CA ARG A 88 21.15 21.99 -23.63
C ARG A 88 21.42 23.49 -23.63
N ILE A 89 20.53 24.23 -24.28
CA ILE A 89 20.54 25.69 -24.29
C ILE A 89 19.17 26.21 -23.87
N ILE A 90 19.17 27.37 -23.23
CA ILE A 90 17.97 28.12 -22.87
C ILE A 90 17.87 29.26 -23.86
N LEU A 91 16.77 29.31 -24.61
CA LEU A 91 16.50 30.35 -25.59
C LEU A 91 15.46 31.32 -25.05
N ASP A 92 15.78 32.60 -25.16
CA ASP A 92 14.86 33.70 -24.99
C ASP A 92 14.63 34.35 -26.36
N VAL A 93 13.42 34.20 -26.89
CA VAL A 93 13.08 34.63 -28.26
C VAL A 93 12.00 35.69 -28.19
N SER A 94 12.22 36.82 -28.86
CA SER A 94 11.22 37.87 -29.05
C SER A 94 10.78 37.92 -30.51
N CYS A 95 9.48 37.70 -30.74
CA CYS A 95 8.89 37.75 -32.06
C CYS A 95 7.92 38.93 -32.15
N GLN A 96 8.07 39.75 -33.20
CA GLN A 96 7.11 40.79 -33.54
C GLN A 96 6.16 40.30 -34.63
N PHE A 97 4.87 40.51 -34.45
CA PHE A 97 3.86 40.10 -35.42
C PHE A 97 2.77 41.17 -35.59
N LYS A 98 2.20 41.22 -36.80
CA LYS A 98 1.06 42.06 -37.16
C LYS A 98 0.10 41.21 -38.02
N ILE A 99 -1.19 41.32 -37.76
CA ILE A 99 -2.20 40.56 -38.50
C ILE A 99 -2.41 41.20 -39.86
N GLN A 100 -2.32 40.39 -40.92
CA GLN A 100 -2.68 40.80 -42.27
C GLN A 100 -4.21 40.83 -42.42
N LEU A 101 -4.74 41.94 -42.93
CA LEU A 101 -6.18 42.18 -43.11
C LEU A 101 -6.88 41.06 -43.90
N HIS A 102 -6.26 40.61 -45.00
CA HIS A 102 -6.79 39.53 -45.84
C HIS A 102 -6.98 38.21 -45.09
N SER A 103 -6.11 37.93 -44.11
CA SER A 103 -6.11 36.68 -43.33
C SER A 103 -6.87 36.81 -42.01
N MET A 104 -7.39 38.00 -41.69
CA MET A 104 -8.00 38.31 -40.39
C MET A 104 -9.21 37.41 -40.09
N LYS A 105 -10.09 37.17 -41.06
CA LYS A 105 -11.25 36.27 -40.90
C LYS A 105 -10.83 34.85 -40.48
N LYS A 106 -9.72 34.34 -41.04
CA LYS A 106 -9.19 33.01 -40.70
C LYS A 106 -8.67 32.99 -39.26
N VAL A 107 -7.90 34.00 -38.88
CA VAL A 107 -7.37 34.16 -37.52
C VAL A 107 -8.51 34.26 -36.50
N ILE A 108 -9.59 34.98 -36.80
CA ILE A 108 -10.76 35.09 -35.93
C ILE A 108 -11.46 33.75 -35.73
N LYS A 109 -11.63 32.97 -36.80
CA LYS A 109 -12.25 31.65 -36.69
C LYS A 109 -11.43 30.69 -35.81
N GLU A 110 -10.11 30.83 -35.84
CA GLU A 110 -9.19 29.94 -35.11
C GLU A 110 -9.00 30.37 -33.65
N PHE A 111 -8.83 31.67 -33.39
CA PHE A 111 -8.45 32.19 -32.07
C PHE A 111 -9.54 32.99 -31.36
N LYS A 112 -10.69 33.20 -32.01
CA LYS A 112 -11.86 33.96 -31.53
C LYS A 112 -11.61 35.45 -31.30
N ASP A 113 -10.59 35.83 -30.54
CA ASP A 113 -10.20 37.20 -30.20
C ASP A 113 -8.67 37.33 -29.99
N PHE A 114 -8.20 38.55 -29.77
CA PHE A 114 -6.77 38.82 -29.55
C PHE A 114 -6.22 38.16 -28.27
N GLU A 115 -7.05 37.99 -27.23
CA GLU A 115 -6.66 37.31 -25.99
C GLU A 115 -6.49 35.80 -26.18
N GLY A 116 -7.31 35.16 -27.03
CA GLY A 116 -7.15 33.77 -27.43
C GLY A 116 -5.84 33.53 -28.18
N LEU A 117 -5.41 34.49 -29.01
CA LEU A 117 -4.12 34.43 -29.71
C LEU A 117 -2.94 34.55 -28.73
N LYS A 118 -3.07 35.29 -27.63
CA LYS A 118 -2.03 35.38 -26.59
C LYS A 118 -1.85 34.09 -25.78
N ARG A 119 -2.86 33.20 -25.75
CA ARG A 119 -2.90 31.98 -24.90
C ARG A 119 -2.38 30.71 -25.57
N VAL A 120 -1.85 30.79 -26.79
CA VAL A 120 -1.35 29.62 -27.52
C VAL A 120 -0.01 29.15 -26.94
N ASN A 121 -0.07 28.42 -25.83
CA ASN A 121 1.02 27.62 -25.28
C ASN A 121 1.10 26.22 -25.94
N ASN A 122 0.34 25.98 -27.01
CA ASN A 122 0.23 24.67 -27.65
C ASN A 122 0.86 24.69 -29.05
N ILE A 123 2.18 24.86 -29.09
CA ILE A 123 2.95 24.45 -30.28
C ILE A 123 2.79 22.93 -30.33
N ARG A 124 2.08 22.41 -31.35
CA ARG A 124 2.02 20.97 -31.61
C ARG A 124 3.45 20.43 -31.71
N ARG A 125 3.89 19.70 -30.70
CA ARG A 125 5.20 19.04 -30.73
C ARG A 125 5.17 17.99 -31.85
N PRO A 126 6.18 17.93 -32.72
CA PRO A 126 6.25 16.89 -33.72
C PRO A 126 6.13 15.51 -33.07
N LYS A 127 5.27 14.64 -33.62
CA LYS A 127 5.06 13.25 -33.15
C LYS A 127 6.35 12.47 -32.80
N PRO A 128 7.45 12.53 -33.58
CA PRO A 128 8.68 11.81 -33.22
C PRO A 128 9.29 12.29 -31.90
N TYR A 129 9.21 13.58 -31.60
CA TYR A 129 9.75 14.17 -30.39
C TYR A 129 8.94 13.78 -29.15
N GLU A 130 7.61 13.74 -29.25
CA GLU A 130 6.75 13.25 -28.16
C GLU A 130 6.96 11.77 -27.84
N LYS A 131 7.25 10.97 -28.87
CA LYS A 131 7.58 9.55 -28.69
C LYS A 131 8.90 9.40 -27.92
N ALA A 132 9.95 10.11 -28.33
CA ALA A 132 11.25 10.08 -27.67
C ALA A 132 11.20 10.55 -26.21
N ILE A 133 10.41 11.59 -25.89
CA ILE A 133 10.20 12.02 -24.50
C ILE A 133 9.49 10.94 -23.70
N ARG A 134 8.40 10.37 -24.22
CA ARG A 134 7.64 9.32 -23.51
C ARG A 134 8.50 8.09 -23.23
N GLU A 135 9.31 7.65 -24.20
CA GLU A 135 10.23 6.54 -24.01
C GLU A 135 11.30 6.85 -22.95
N LYS A 136 11.83 8.08 -22.94
CA LYS A 136 12.80 8.51 -21.93
C LYS A 136 12.21 8.57 -20.52
N GLU A 137 11.00 9.08 -20.37
CA GLU A 137 10.35 9.14 -19.06
C GLU A 137 9.93 7.73 -18.58
N ARG A 138 9.45 6.85 -19.47
CA ARG A 138 9.22 5.43 -19.12
C ARG A 138 10.49 4.74 -18.64
N ALA A 139 11.59 4.90 -19.38
CA ALA A 139 12.87 4.30 -18.96
C ALA A 139 13.34 4.83 -17.59
N ARG A 140 13.06 6.09 -17.27
CA ARG A 140 13.36 6.67 -15.94
C ARG A 140 12.46 6.09 -14.85
N GLU A 141 11.16 5.95 -15.12
CA GLU A 141 10.20 5.32 -14.21
C GLU A 141 10.59 3.86 -13.94
N ASP A 142 10.92 3.09 -14.98
CA ASP A 142 11.35 1.70 -14.85
C ASP A 142 12.63 1.58 -14.00
N ILE A 143 13.62 2.44 -14.24
CA ILE A 143 14.85 2.50 -13.43
C ILE A 143 14.53 2.86 -11.97
N LEU A 144 13.58 3.77 -11.74
CA LEU A 144 13.19 4.18 -10.39
C LEU A 144 12.50 3.03 -9.65
N VAL A 145 11.57 2.34 -10.31
CA VAL A 145 10.89 1.16 -9.77
C VAL A 145 11.90 0.07 -9.45
N ALA A 146 12.80 -0.26 -10.38
CA ALA A 146 13.85 -1.27 -10.14
C ALA A 146 14.78 -0.90 -8.97
N LYS A 147 15.12 0.39 -8.81
CA LYS A 147 15.88 0.87 -7.64
C LYS A 147 15.13 0.71 -6.32
N GLN A 148 13.81 0.84 -6.33
CA GLN A 148 12.97 0.65 -5.14
C GLN A 148 12.70 -0.82 -4.81
N GLU A 149 12.61 -1.68 -5.83
CA GLU A 149 12.39 -3.12 -5.66
C GLU A 149 13.63 -3.86 -5.17
N ARG A 150 14.82 -3.48 -5.66
CA ARG A 150 16.08 -4.11 -5.26
C ARG A 150 16.29 -4.23 -3.74
N PRO A 151 16.16 -3.17 -2.92
CA PRO A 151 16.33 -3.31 -1.47
C PRO A 151 15.26 -4.18 -0.82
N LYS A 152 14.02 -4.19 -1.35
CA LYS A 152 12.97 -5.08 -0.84
C LYS A 152 13.33 -6.54 -1.06
N GLN A 153 13.82 -6.89 -2.25
CA GLN A 153 14.26 -8.25 -2.56
C GLN A 153 15.45 -8.68 -1.70
N LEU A 154 16.39 -7.77 -1.44
CA LEU A 154 17.52 -8.03 -0.54
C LEU A 154 17.06 -8.28 0.90
N ILE A 155 16.16 -7.44 1.43
CA ILE A 155 15.60 -7.62 2.78
C ILE A 155 14.83 -8.95 2.86
N GLU A 156 14.03 -9.28 1.84
CA GLU A 156 13.30 -10.55 1.80
C GLU A 156 14.25 -11.75 1.80
N ALA A 157 15.33 -11.69 1.00
CA ALA A 157 16.34 -12.74 0.96
C ALA A 157 17.10 -12.88 2.30
N GLU A 158 17.48 -11.76 2.92
CA GLU A 158 18.12 -11.75 4.25
C GLU A 158 17.20 -12.31 5.34
N THR A 159 15.92 -11.96 5.31
CA THR A 159 14.93 -12.49 6.25
C THR A 159 14.79 -14.00 6.10
N LYS A 160 14.62 -14.51 4.86
CA LYS A 160 14.55 -15.96 4.60
C LYS A 160 15.82 -16.69 5.06
N MET A 161 17.00 -16.10 4.84
CA MET A 161 18.26 -16.65 5.33
C MET A 161 18.28 -16.72 6.86
N LYS A 162 17.91 -15.63 7.56
CA LYS A 162 17.87 -15.59 9.03
C LYS A 162 16.87 -16.60 9.61
N GLU A 163 15.69 -16.71 8.99
CA GLU A 163 14.67 -17.71 9.36
C GLU A 163 15.21 -19.13 9.20
N ALA A 164 15.85 -19.45 8.07
CA ALA A 164 16.45 -20.77 7.83
C ALA A 164 17.54 -21.10 8.85
N ILE A 165 18.39 -20.13 9.20
CA ILE A 165 19.43 -20.30 10.23
C ILE A 165 18.80 -20.55 11.59
N ALA A 166 17.76 -19.80 11.96
CA ALA A 166 17.06 -19.98 13.23
C ALA A 166 16.43 -21.38 13.32
N VAL A 167 15.75 -21.82 12.27
CA VAL A 167 15.16 -23.18 12.18
C VAL A 167 16.24 -24.26 12.29
N SER A 168 17.38 -24.08 11.62
CA SER A 168 18.52 -25.00 11.70
C SER A 168 19.06 -25.12 13.13
N ASN A 169 19.29 -23.99 13.80
CA ASN A 169 19.79 -23.96 15.18
C ASN A 169 18.80 -24.61 16.16
N ILE A 170 17.50 -24.32 16.03
CA ILE A 170 16.46 -24.98 16.85
C ILE A 170 16.48 -26.49 16.63
N THR A 171 16.65 -26.94 15.39
CA THR A 171 16.68 -28.36 15.04
C THR A 171 17.90 -29.05 15.65
N LEU A 172 19.08 -28.43 15.55
CA LEU A 172 20.31 -28.93 16.17
C LEU A 172 20.19 -29.01 17.69
N GLU A 173 19.70 -27.96 18.36
CA GLU A 173 19.53 -27.95 19.81
C GLU A 173 18.49 -28.97 20.28
N LYS A 174 17.40 -29.13 19.52
CA LYS A 174 16.40 -30.18 19.79
C LYS A 174 17.00 -31.57 19.65
N ALA A 175 17.82 -31.82 18.62
CA ALA A 175 18.51 -33.09 18.43
C ALA A 175 19.52 -33.36 19.56
N ARG A 176 20.33 -32.36 19.96
CA ARG A 176 21.27 -32.45 21.08
C ARG A 176 20.58 -32.74 22.41
N SER A 177 19.49 -32.03 22.68
CA SER A 177 18.70 -32.22 23.89
C SER A 177 18.11 -33.62 23.95
N ARG A 178 17.50 -34.10 22.86
CA ARG A 178 16.98 -35.48 22.76
C ARG A 178 18.07 -36.53 22.95
N ALA A 179 19.24 -36.34 22.33
CA ALA A 179 20.37 -37.24 22.49
C ALA A 179 20.87 -37.28 23.94
N ARG A 180 20.96 -36.11 24.60
CA ARG A 180 21.37 -36.02 26.01
C ARG A 180 20.38 -36.71 26.94
N ILE A 181 19.07 -36.51 26.74
CA ILE A 181 18.03 -37.19 27.52
C ILE A 181 18.13 -38.70 27.34
N LYS A 182 18.26 -39.18 26.09
CA LYS A 182 18.34 -40.62 25.82
C LYS A 182 19.60 -41.26 26.41
N LYS A 183 20.74 -40.57 26.32
CA LYS A 183 21.98 -41.00 26.96
C LYS A 183 21.82 -41.09 28.48
N LYS A 184 21.25 -40.07 29.12
CA LYS A 184 21.00 -40.06 30.56
C LYS A 184 20.02 -41.14 31.01
N GLN A 185 18.98 -41.36 30.22
CA GLN A 185 18.04 -42.45 30.45
C GLN A 185 18.75 -43.82 30.39
N ALA A 186 19.55 -44.07 29.35
CA ALA A 186 20.30 -45.31 29.20
C ALA A 186 21.34 -45.51 30.33
N GLU A 187 22.03 -44.44 30.75
CA GLU A 187 22.95 -44.47 31.90
C GLU A 187 22.23 -44.83 33.20
N ALA A 188 21.05 -44.24 33.44
CA ALA A 188 20.24 -44.50 34.64
C ALA A 188 19.63 -45.91 34.64
N GLU A 189 19.18 -46.41 33.48
CA GLU A 189 18.69 -47.78 33.33
C GLU A 189 19.83 -48.79 33.57
N ALA A 190 21.01 -48.55 32.98
CA ALA A 190 22.17 -49.40 33.20
C ALA A 190 22.62 -49.42 34.67
N SER A 191 22.67 -48.25 35.33
CA SER A 191 23.04 -48.19 36.75
C SER A 191 22.00 -48.86 37.65
N ALA A 192 20.70 -48.71 37.35
CA ALA A 192 19.64 -49.39 38.07
C ALA A 192 19.76 -50.92 37.96
N ILE A 193 20.07 -51.44 36.77
CA ILE A 193 20.30 -52.87 36.54
C ILE A 193 21.50 -53.37 37.35
N ILE A 194 22.63 -52.64 37.33
CA ILE A 194 23.82 -53.01 38.10
C ILE A 194 23.52 -53.04 39.59
N ILE A 195 22.83 -52.01 40.11
CA ILE A 195 22.44 -51.94 41.52
C ILE A 195 21.51 -53.09 41.89
N GLN A 196 20.54 -53.43 41.02
CA GLN A 196 19.64 -54.55 41.23
C GLN A 196 20.43 -55.86 41.39
N TYR A 197 21.31 -56.18 40.44
CA TYR A 197 22.13 -57.39 40.52
C TYR A 197 23.08 -57.40 41.73
N GLN A 198 23.67 -56.25 42.09
CA GLN A 198 24.50 -56.13 43.30
C GLN A 198 23.69 -56.43 44.56
N LYS A 199 22.47 -55.87 44.68
CA LYS A 199 21.60 -56.11 45.83
C LYS A 199 21.11 -57.56 45.91
N GLU A 200 20.84 -58.19 44.77
CA GLU A 200 20.54 -59.62 44.70
C GLU A 200 21.73 -60.47 45.17
N ALA A 201 22.95 -60.14 44.73
CA ALA A 201 24.17 -60.83 45.15
C ALA A 201 24.46 -60.65 46.65
N GLU A 202 24.32 -59.43 47.19
CA GLU A 202 24.43 -59.15 48.63
C GLU A 202 23.38 -59.94 49.43
N SER A 203 22.12 -59.97 48.95
CA SER A 203 21.06 -60.74 49.58
C SER A 203 21.38 -62.24 49.61
N LEU A 204 21.91 -62.80 48.52
CA LEU A 204 22.33 -64.21 48.45
C LEU A 204 23.53 -64.50 49.35
N GLN A 205 24.52 -63.59 49.40
CA GLN A 205 25.67 -63.72 50.29
C GLN A 205 25.23 -63.76 51.76
N ASN A 206 24.31 -62.89 52.16
CA ASN A 206 23.75 -62.88 53.52
C ASN A 206 23.04 -64.20 53.86
N VAL A 207 22.34 -64.81 52.89
CA VAL A 207 21.70 -66.13 53.07
C VAL A 207 22.74 -67.25 53.25
N LEU A 208 23.89 -67.17 52.56
CA LEU A 208 24.97 -68.16 52.58
C LEU A 208 25.98 -67.99 53.74
N SER A 209 25.96 -66.83 54.41
CA SER A 209 26.87 -66.51 55.52
C SER A 209 26.49 -67.29 56.78
N SER A 210 27.46 -67.51 57.68
CA SER A 210 27.36 -68.34 58.90
C SER A 210 26.29 -67.92 59.94
N GLU A 211 25.58 -66.83 59.69
CA GLU A 211 24.45 -66.34 60.52
C GLU A 211 23.07 -66.65 59.91
N GLY A 212 23.01 -67.18 58.69
CA GLY A 212 21.77 -67.49 57.97
C GLY A 212 21.48 -69.00 57.91
N LEU A 213 21.54 -69.58 56.70
CA LEU A 213 21.36 -71.01 56.51
C LEU A 213 22.68 -71.73 56.79
N ASN A 214 22.86 -72.21 58.02
CA ASN A 214 23.97 -73.10 58.39
C ASN A 214 23.92 -74.39 57.56
N TYR A 215 24.40 -74.40 56.32
CA TYR A 215 24.66 -75.52 55.38
C TYR A 215 23.82 -76.82 55.55
N THR A 216 22.58 -76.71 55.98
CA THR A 216 21.71 -77.83 56.34
C THR A 216 20.71 -78.01 55.22
N ASN A 217 20.52 -79.26 54.79
CA ASN A 217 19.64 -79.59 53.68
C ASN A 217 18.21 -79.04 53.87
N GLU A 218 17.74 -78.96 55.13
CA GLU A 218 16.40 -78.45 55.47
C GLU A 218 16.28 -76.94 55.26
N GLY A 219 17.29 -76.16 55.66
CA GLY A 219 17.28 -74.71 55.48
C GLY A 219 17.33 -74.30 53.99
N PHE A 220 18.07 -75.03 53.18
CA PHE A 220 18.08 -74.87 51.73
C PHE A 220 16.72 -75.19 51.10
N LEU A 221 16.07 -76.28 51.52
CA LEU A 221 14.73 -76.65 51.06
C LEU A 221 13.68 -75.61 51.45
N GLN A 222 13.78 -74.98 52.63
CA GLN A 222 12.87 -73.92 53.07
C GLN A 222 13.04 -72.64 52.25
N TYR A 223 14.27 -72.23 51.97
CA TYR A 223 14.57 -71.12 51.07
C TYR A 223 14.06 -71.40 49.65
N MET A 224 14.28 -72.62 49.14
CA MET A 224 13.75 -73.03 47.84
C MET A 224 12.23 -73.07 47.82
N ALA A 225 11.58 -73.56 48.88
CA ALA A 225 10.13 -73.56 49.00
C ALA A 225 9.56 -72.12 48.98
N ILE A 226 10.16 -71.18 49.72
CA ILE A 226 9.75 -69.77 49.71
C ILE A 226 9.98 -69.13 48.33
N ARG A 227 11.12 -69.42 47.67
CA ARG A 227 11.39 -68.94 46.30
C ARG A 227 10.39 -69.51 45.30
N ILE A 228 10.08 -70.81 45.36
CA ILE A 228 9.08 -71.46 44.51
C ILE A 228 7.70 -70.85 44.76
N ILE A 229 7.29 -70.67 46.02
CA ILE A 229 6.04 -70.01 46.40
C ILE A 229 5.99 -68.56 45.88
N SER A 230 7.10 -67.81 45.95
CA SER A 230 7.19 -66.45 45.39
C SER A 230 7.14 -66.41 43.86
N SER A 231 7.60 -67.47 43.19
CA SER A 231 7.63 -67.56 41.72
C SER A 231 6.30 -68.04 41.13
N LEU A 232 5.49 -68.73 41.94
CA LEU A 232 4.14 -69.12 41.60
C LEU A 232 3.24 -67.91 41.88
N ASN A 233 2.79 -67.22 40.82
CA ASN A 233 1.86 -66.07 40.88
C ASN A 233 0.44 -66.42 41.45
N SER A 234 0.31 -67.47 42.27
CA SER A 234 -0.94 -67.96 42.85
C SER A 234 -0.98 -67.66 44.36
N PRO A 235 -2.07 -67.08 44.90
CA PRO A 235 -2.16 -66.71 46.32
C PRO A 235 -2.27 -67.96 47.21
N LEU A 236 -1.18 -68.32 47.89
CA LEU A 236 -1.14 -69.43 48.84
C LEU A 236 -1.80 -69.01 50.16
N HIS A 237 -2.91 -69.66 50.52
CA HIS A 237 -3.59 -69.43 51.81
C HIS A 237 -2.98 -70.34 52.87
N VAL A 238 -2.25 -69.77 53.83
CA VAL A 238 -1.67 -70.50 54.96
C VAL A 238 -2.52 -70.20 56.20
N GLY A 239 -3.24 -71.19 56.70
CA GLY A 239 -3.94 -71.10 57.98
C GLY A 239 -2.94 -71.29 59.13
N MET A 240 -2.72 -70.24 59.93
CA MET A 240 -1.96 -70.32 61.18
C MET A 240 -2.92 -70.03 62.34
N ASN A 241 -3.05 -70.94 63.31
CA ASN A 241 -3.81 -70.69 64.54
C ASN A 241 -3.00 -69.75 65.44
N LEU A 242 -3.53 -68.55 65.73
CA LEU A 242 -2.92 -67.63 66.69
C LEU A 242 -3.19 -68.08 68.13
N PRO A 243 -2.22 -67.95 69.06
CA PRO A 243 -2.48 -68.10 70.49
C PRO A 243 -3.25 -66.88 71.02
N GLU A 244 -4.43 -67.11 71.61
CA GLU A 244 -5.26 -66.09 72.25
C GLU A 244 -4.57 -65.49 73.47
N ASN A 245 -4.36 -64.16 73.50
CA ASN A 245 -3.89 -63.44 74.69
C ASN A 245 -5.00 -62.47 75.19
N PRO A 246 -5.49 -62.59 76.45
CA PRO A 246 -6.71 -61.90 76.92
C PRO A 246 -6.61 -60.38 77.18
N ASN A 247 -5.47 -59.72 76.95
CA ASN A 247 -5.30 -58.30 77.30
C ASN A 247 -5.24 -57.41 76.05
N LEU A 248 -6.39 -57.16 75.44
CA LEU A 248 -6.58 -56.13 74.41
C LEU A 248 -7.29 -54.91 75.02
N ILE A 249 -6.58 -53.78 75.12
CA ILE A 249 -7.16 -52.45 75.34
C ILE A 249 -7.70 -51.97 73.98
N PRO A 250 -8.92 -51.41 73.88
CA PRO A 250 -9.53 -51.08 72.60
C PRO A 250 -8.77 -49.97 71.84
N PHE A 251 -8.53 -50.21 70.55
CA PHE A 251 -7.98 -49.24 69.60
C PHE A 251 -8.81 -47.95 69.60
N ARG A 252 -8.20 -46.82 69.97
CA ARG A 252 -8.79 -45.49 69.82
C ARG A 252 -8.70 -45.08 68.35
N VAL A 253 -9.84 -45.02 67.67
CA VAL A 253 -9.96 -44.52 66.29
C VAL A 253 -9.72 -43.01 66.32
N LEU A 254 -8.71 -42.52 65.58
CA LEU A 254 -8.50 -41.09 65.33
C LEU A 254 -9.56 -40.58 64.33
N PRO A 255 -10.24 -39.45 64.59
CA PRO A 255 -11.23 -38.92 63.65
C PRO A 255 -10.56 -38.35 62.38
N PRO A 256 -11.22 -38.46 61.21
CA PRO A 256 -10.70 -37.95 59.94
C PRO A 256 -10.67 -36.40 59.93
N PRO A 257 -9.74 -35.79 59.17
CA PRO A 257 -9.63 -34.34 59.05
C PRO A 257 -10.88 -33.75 58.38
N ILE A 258 -11.39 -32.66 58.98
CA ILE A 258 -12.49 -31.85 58.46
C ILE A 258 -12.00 -31.12 57.20
N GLN A 259 -12.90 -31.04 56.20
CA GLN A 259 -12.70 -30.57 54.81
C GLN A 259 -11.88 -29.28 54.66
#